data_AF-A0A529NMP8-F1
#
_entry.id   AF-A0A529NMP8-F1
#
_cell.length_a   1.000
_cell.length_b   1.000
_cell.length_c   1.000
_cell.angle_alpha   90.00
_cell.angle_beta   90.00
_cell.angle_gamma   90.00
#
_symmetry.space_group_name_H-M   'P 1'
#
loop_
_entity.id
_entity.type
_entity.pdbx_description
1 polymer ?
#
loop_
_entity_poly.entity_id
_entity_poly.type
_entity_poly.pdbx_seq_one_letter_code
_entity_poly.pdbx_strand_id
1 'polypeptide(L)'
;VALSRRVPVLENIGFRVISERTFEVGEDPSSMVFIHDMELENSYGKPIDLSGGGGLFEDAFLSVWRGDVDNDGYNGLAQTAGLWSGEITILRAYGRYLQQAGIPQSQDFIAAALNRYPDIARGLHALFVARLGPAAETEGVVAAKHLKAKIKDALEEVPNIDDDTIIRRYLNLIEASLRTNHF
;
A
#
# COMPACT_ATOMS: atom_id res chain seq x y z
N VAL A 1 -25.56 2.86 1.32
CA VAL A 1 -24.78 1.65 0.94
C VAL A 1 -24.61 0.77 2.17
N ALA A 2 -24.63 -0.56 2.02
CA ALA A 2 -24.53 -1.48 3.16
C ALA A 2 -23.17 -1.42 3.85
N LEU A 3 -23.17 -1.50 5.18
CA LEU A 3 -21.97 -1.53 6.02
C LEU A 3 -21.01 -2.66 5.63
N SER A 4 -21.57 -3.81 5.23
CA SER A 4 -20.84 -4.99 4.76
C SER A 4 -19.92 -4.74 3.57
N ARG A 5 -20.08 -3.62 2.84
CA ARG A 5 -19.19 -3.23 1.75
C ARG A 5 -18.06 -2.28 2.19
N ARG A 6 -18.28 -1.44 3.21
CA ARG A 6 -17.30 -0.41 3.65
C ARG A 6 -16.24 -0.97 4.60
N VAL A 7 -16.67 -1.72 5.61
CA VAL A 7 -15.78 -2.21 6.67
C VAL A 7 -14.60 -3.00 6.10
N PRO A 8 -14.78 -3.94 5.16
CA PRO A 8 -13.65 -4.69 4.61
C PRO A 8 -12.61 -3.81 3.90
N VAL A 9 -13.03 -2.68 3.31
CA VAL A 9 -12.11 -1.74 2.67
C VAL A 9 -11.28 -1.01 3.72
N LEU A 10 -11.92 -0.52 4.78
CA LEU A 10 -11.25 0.16 5.88
C LEU A 10 -10.28 -0.78 6.62
N GLU A 11 -10.69 -2.03 6.86
CA GLU A 11 -9.86 -3.05 7.48
C GLU A 11 -8.60 -3.34 6.66
N ASN A 12 -8.74 -3.53 5.34
CA ASN A 12 -7.59 -3.75 4.48
C ASN A 12 -6.67 -2.53 4.36
N ILE A 13 -7.18 -1.30 4.49
CA ILE A 13 -6.36 -0.08 4.58
C ILE A 13 -5.59 -0.02 5.91
N GLY A 14 -6.03 -0.75 6.94
CA GLY A 14 -5.38 -0.80 8.24
C GLY A 14 -6.19 -0.19 9.38
N PHE A 15 -7.47 0.11 9.17
CA PHE A 15 -8.35 0.64 10.21
C PHE A 15 -9.15 -0.45 10.91
N ARG A 16 -9.30 -0.31 12.22
CA ARG A 16 -10.31 -1.00 13.00
C ARG A 16 -11.49 -0.07 13.16
N VAL A 17 -12.68 -0.52 12.75
CA VAL A 17 -13.93 0.23 12.90
C VAL A 17 -14.46 0.02 14.33
N ILE A 18 -14.53 1.09 15.12
CA ILE A 18 -14.97 1.06 16.51
C ILE A 18 -16.48 1.26 16.59
N SER A 19 -16.99 2.28 15.89
CA SER A 19 -18.40 2.59 15.86
C SER A 19 -18.79 3.26 14.54
N GLU A 20 -20.08 3.18 14.19
CA GLU A 20 -20.65 3.86 13.03
C GLU A 20 -21.99 4.50 13.42
N ARG A 21 -22.24 5.70 12.92
CA ARG A 21 -23.54 6.37 12.94
C ARG A 21 -23.93 6.79 11.53
N THR A 22 -25.19 6.58 11.19
CA THR A 22 -25.75 7.05 9.92
C THR A 22 -26.76 8.15 10.18
N PHE A 23 -26.61 9.26 9.49
CA PHE A 23 -27.51 10.40 9.54
C PHE A 23 -28.18 10.57 8.18
N GLU A 24 -29.48 10.80 8.20
CA GLU A 24 -30.25 11.17 7.02
C GLU A 24 -30.36 12.69 6.96
N VAL A 25 -29.97 13.26 5.83
CA VAL A 25 -29.95 14.71 5.61
C VAL A 25 -30.74 15.02 4.34
N GLY A 26 -31.88 15.67 4.50
CA GLY A 26 -32.78 16.05 3.41
C GLY A 26 -34.22 16.18 3.91
N GLU A 27 -35.00 17.05 3.29
CA GLU A 27 -36.41 17.27 3.65
C GLU A 27 -37.35 16.30 2.92
N ASP A 28 -36.97 15.88 1.71
CA ASP A 28 -37.76 15.01 0.84
C ASP A 28 -36.97 13.76 0.42
N PRO A 29 -37.63 12.64 0.08
CA PRO A 29 -36.94 11.41 -0.35
C PRO A 29 -36.02 11.58 -1.56
N SER A 30 -36.30 12.56 -2.43
CA SER A 30 -35.48 12.85 -3.61
C SER A 30 -34.22 13.67 -3.34
N SER A 31 -34.16 14.36 -2.20
CA SER A 31 -33.00 15.15 -1.76
C SER A 31 -32.24 14.49 -0.59
N MET A 32 -32.67 13.28 -0.20
CA MET A 32 -32.11 12.56 0.94
C MET A 32 -30.69 12.08 0.65
N VAL A 33 -29.76 12.54 1.48
CA VAL A 33 -28.36 12.13 1.51
C VAL A 33 -28.09 11.41 2.83
N PHE A 34 -27.24 10.39 2.78
CA PHE A 34 -26.82 9.64 3.95
C PHE A 34 -25.38 10.03 4.30
N ILE A 35 -25.18 10.56 5.50
CA ILE A 35 -23.85 10.80 6.07
C ILE A 35 -23.52 9.62 6.96
N HIS A 36 -22.35 9.02 6.74
CA HIS A 36 -21.83 7.94 7.57
C HIS A 36 -20.64 8.48 8.36
N ASP A 37 -20.81 8.57 9.67
CA ASP A 37 -19.79 8.97 10.63
C ASP A 37 -19.20 7.70 11.26
N MET A 38 -17.87 7.56 11.20
CA MET A 38 -17.18 6.35 11.61
C MET A 38 -16.02 6.71 12.54
N GLU A 39 -15.98 6.01 13.68
CA GLU A 39 -14.86 6.07 14.59
C GLU A 39 -13.86 4.97 14.21
N LEU A 40 -12.65 5.39 13.83
CA LEU A 40 -11.60 4.51 13.32
C LEU A 40 -10.38 4.55 14.23
N GLU A 41 -9.74 3.40 14.36
CA GLU A 41 -8.47 3.25 15.05
C GLU A 41 -7.43 2.59 14.14
N ASN A 42 -6.17 2.94 14.30
CA ASN A 42 -5.09 2.28 13.58
C ASN A 42 -4.85 0.86 14.12
N SER A 43 -5.00 -0.14 13.26
CA SER A 43 -4.81 -1.56 13.61
C SER A 43 -3.35 -1.92 13.90
N TYR A 44 -2.39 -1.07 13.52
CA TYR A 44 -0.96 -1.27 13.72
C TYR A 44 -0.42 -0.59 15.00
N GLY A 45 -1.29 -0.04 15.85
CA GLY A 45 -0.92 0.51 17.16
C GLY A 45 -0.09 1.79 17.12
N LYS A 46 -0.07 2.49 15.98
CA LYS A 46 0.56 3.81 15.80
C LYS A 46 -0.52 4.90 15.68
N PRO A 47 -0.22 6.17 15.97
CA PRO A 47 -1.13 7.28 15.66
C PRO A 47 -1.49 7.30 14.16
N ILE A 48 -2.71 7.74 13.84
CA ILE A 48 -3.11 8.01 12.45
C ILE A 48 -2.51 9.36 12.06
N ASP A 49 -1.72 9.39 10.99
CA ASP A 49 -1.17 10.64 10.47
C ASP A 49 -2.19 11.34 9.57
N LEU A 50 -2.72 12.47 10.05
CA LEU A 50 -3.67 13.31 9.34
C LEU A 50 -3.07 14.66 8.90
N SER A 51 -1.74 14.79 8.91
CA SER A 51 -1.05 16.04 8.55
C SER A 51 -1.41 16.57 7.16
N GLY A 52 -1.67 15.67 6.20
CA GLY A 52 -2.16 15.98 4.85
C GLY A 52 -3.67 16.11 4.71
N GLY A 53 -4.42 16.29 5.81
CA GLY A 53 -5.89 16.35 5.79
C GLY A 53 -6.58 15.01 5.52
N GLY A 54 -5.84 13.90 5.62
CA GLY A 54 -6.38 12.55 5.36
C GLY A 54 -6.43 12.15 3.88
N GLY A 55 -5.90 12.96 2.96
CA GLY A 55 -5.96 12.69 1.52
C GLY A 55 -5.38 11.33 1.10
N LEU A 56 -4.37 10.83 1.81
CA LEU A 56 -3.81 9.49 1.61
C LEU A 56 -4.86 8.38 1.82
N PHE A 57 -5.66 8.49 2.89
CA PHE A 57 -6.68 7.49 3.22
C PHE A 57 -7.92 7.65 2.36
N GLU A 58 -8.25 8.88 1.97
CA GLU A 58 -9.29 9.15 0.98
C GLU A 58 -8.95 8.50 -0.36
N ASP A 59 -7.71 8.67 -0.85
CA ASP A 59 -7.23 8.04 -2.08
C ASP A 59 -7.30 6.50 -1.98
N ALA A 60 -6.75 5.91 -0.92
CA ALA A 60 -6.80 4.47 -0.72
C ALA A 60 -8.25 3.94 -0.67
N PHE A 61 -9.13 4.61 0.07
CA PHE A 61 -10.54 4.21 0.18
C PHE A 61 -11.28 4.33 -1.14
N LEU A 62 -11.18 5.49 -1.81
CA LEU A 62 -11.93 5.74 -3.04
C LEU A 62 -11.44 4.88 -4.21
N SER A 63 -10.13 4.62 -4.32
CA SER A 63 -9.57 3.75 -5.36
C SER A 63 -10.08 2.32 -5.22
N VAL A 64 -10.15 1.77 -4.01
CA VAL A 64 -10.77 0.45 -3.77
C VAL A 64 -12.29 0.52 -4.02
N TRP A 65 -12.94 1.57 -3.55
CA TRP A 65 -14.39 1.73 -3.62
C TRP A 65 -14.93 1.76 -5.06
N ARG A 66 -14.20 2.44 -5.95
CA ARG A 66 -14.47 2.51 -7.40
C ARG A 66 -14.07 1.23 -8.14
N GLY A 67 -13.28 0.36 -7.52
CA GLY A 67 -12.75 -0.86 -8.14
C GLY A 67 -11.53 -0.62 -9.03
N ASP A 68 -10.84 0.51 -8.84
CA ASP A 68 -9.61 0.84 -9.57
C ASP A 68 -8.42 -0.02 -9.08
N VAL A 69 -8.47 -0.42 -7.81
CA VAL A 69 -7.46 -1.29 -7.17
C VAL A 69 -8.12 -2.40 -6.35
N ASP A 70 -7.39 -3.51 -6.17
CA ASP A 70 -7.85 -4.67 -5.39
C ASP A 70 -8.10 -4.32 -3.90
N ASN A 71 -9.13 -4.93 -3.31
CA ASN A 71 -9.37 -4.86 -1.86
C ASN A 71 -8.60 -5.97 -1.13
N ASP A 72 -7.31 -5.75 -0.87
CA ASP A 72 -6.39 -6.73 -0.28
C ASP A 72 -5.45 -6.11 0.77
N GLY A 73 -4.65 -6.95 1.42
CA GLY A 73 -3.74 -6.53 2.50
C GLY A 73 -2.63 -5.57 2.07
N TYR A 74 -2.39 -5.35 0.77
CA TYR A 74 -1.44 -4.34 0.32
C TYR A 74 -1.93 -2.92 0.63
N ASN A 75 -3.26 -2.72 0.73
CA ASN A 75 -3.85 -1.43 1.08
C ASN A 75 -3.37 -0.94 2.46
N GLY A 76 -2.93 -1.86 3.33
CA GLY A 76 -2.34 -1.55 4.64
C GLY A 76 -1.09 -0.67 4.56
N LEU A 77 -0.42 -0.64 3.41
CA LEU A 77 0.76 0.19 3.16
C LEU A 77 0.43 1.69 3.15
N ALA A 78 -0.83 2.07 2.98
CA ALA A 78 -1.24 3.45 3.23
C ALA A 78 -1.01 3.82 4.70
N GLN A 79 -1.42 2.96 5.63
CA GLN A 79 -1.26 3.20 7.07
C GLN A 79 0.16 2.95 7.58
N THR A 80 0.81 1.86 7.13
CA THR A 80 2.12 1.45 7.65
C THR A 80 3.28 2.20 6.99
N ALA A 81 3.18 2.40 5.69
CA ALA A 81 4.25 2.90 4.84
C ALA A 81 4.00 4.31 4.31
N GLY A 82 2.79 4.86 4.42
CA GLY A 82 2.46 6.19 3.89
C GLY A 82 2.36 6.23 2.36
N LEU A 83 2.08 5.09 1.72
CA LEU A 83 2.05 4.96 0.26
C LEU A 83 0.65 5.21 -0.31
N TRP A 84 0.58 5.97 -1.40
CA TRP A 84 -0.67 6.21 -2.14
C TRP A 84 -1.10 4.97 -2.93
N SER A 85 -2.38 4.88 -3.29
CA SER A 85 -2.94 3.71 -3.96
C SER A 85 -2.21 3.32 -5.25
N GLY A 86 -1.75 4.31 -6.03
CA GLY A 86 -0.92 4.09 -7.21
C GLY A 86 0.45 3.46 -6.90
N GLU A 87 1.10 3.90 -5.82
CA GLU A 87 2.39 3.38 -5.35
C GLU A 87 2.25 1.95 -4.81
N ILE A 88 1.18 1.69 -4.05
CA ILE A 88 0.81 0.37 -3.57
C ILE A 88 0.57 -0.58 -4.75
N THR A 89 -0.06 -0.10 -5.82
CA THR A 89 -0.35 -0.90 -7.01
C THR A 89 0.92 -1.41 -7.70
N ILE A 90 2.01 -0.63 -7.70
CA ILE A 90 3.31 -1.08 -8.21
C ILE A 90 3.82 -2.27 -7.39
N LEU A 91 3.81 -2.15 -6.06
CA LEU A 91 4.27 -3.22 -5.17
C LEU A 91 3.39 -4.47 -5.29
N ARG A 92 2.07 -4.29 -5.43
CA ARG A 92 1.13 -5.37 -5.70
C ARG A 92 1.44 -6.07 -7.03
N ALA A 93 1.76 -5.32 -8.09
CA ALA A 93 2.11 -5.89 -9.40
C ALA A 93 3.35 -6.78 -9.32
N TYR A 94 4.40 -6.36 -8.61
CA TYR A 94 5.57 -7.21 -8.38
C TYR A 94 5.23 -8.47 -7.57
N GLY A 95 4.37 -8.36 -6.56
CA GLY A 95 3.90 -9.51 -5.77
C GLY A 95 3.12 -10.52 -6.59
N ARG A 96 2.21 -10.05 -7.46
CA ARG A 96 1.48 -10.89 -8.43
C ARG A 96 2.43 -11.56 -9.41
N TYR A 97 3.43 -10.84 -9.91
CA TYR A 97 4.43 -11.43 -10.80
C TYR A 97 5.27 -12.51 -10.11
N LEU A 98 5.68 -12.30 -8.85
CA LEU A 98 6.38 -13.34 -8.09
C LEU A 98 5.57 -14.63 -7.99
N GLN A 99 4.27 -14.51 -7.73
CA GLN A 99 3.38 -15.67 -7.66
C GLN A 99 3.28 -16.38 -9.03
N GLN A 100 3.24 -15.63 -10.14
CA GLN A 100 3.31 -16.20 -11.48
C GLN A 100 4.67 -16.88 -11.76
N ALA A 101 5.76 -16.35 -11.21
CA ALA A 101 7.09 -16.95 -11.27
C ALA A 101 7.24 -18.19 -10.36
N GLY A 102 6.18 -18.62 -9.67
CA GLY A 102 6.14 -19.87 -8.94
C GLY A 102 6.68 -19.82 -7.51
N ILE A 103 6.71 -18.63 -6.88
CA ILE A 103 7.07 -18.57 -5.46
C ILE A 103 5.97 -19.20 -4.58
N PRO A 104 6.34 -19.88 -3.47
CA PRO A 104 5.36 -20.57 -2.63
C PRO A 104 4.51 -19.62 -1.77
N GLN A 105 4.95 -18.37 -1.56
CA GLN A 105 4.25 -17.42 -0.69
C GLN A 105 2.98 -16.86 -1.35
N SER A 106 1.90 -16.80 -0.58
CA SER A 106 0.61 -16.22 -1.00
C SER A 106 0.66 -14.70 -1.04
N GLN A 107 -0.29 -14.07 -1.75
CA GLN A 107 -0.39 -12.59 -1.77
C GLN A 107 -0.58 -12.00 -0.38
N ASP A 108 -1.41 -12.63 0.45
CA ASP A 108 -1.63 -12.17 1.83
C ASP A 108 -0.35 -12.22 2.67
N PHE A 109 0.46 -13.26 2.48
CA PHE A 109 1.74 -13.38 3.18
C PHE A 109 2.76 -12.34 2.69
N ILE A 110 2.81 -12.08 1.38
CA ILE A 110 3.67 -11.04 0.80
C ILE A 110 3.26 -9.65 1.31
N ALA A 111 1.96 -9.33 1.27
CA ALA A 111 1.43 -8.07 1.77
C ALA A 111 1.72 -7.89 3.27
N ALA A 112 1.55 -8.95 4.07
CA ALA A 112 1.89 -8.93 5.49
C ALA A 112 3.39 -8.67 5.72
N ALA A 113 4.27 -9.30 4.94
CA ALA A 113 5.72 -9.06 5.01
C ALA A 113 6.05 -7.59 4.71
N LEU A 114 5.51 -7.00 3.64
CA LEU A 114 5.75 -5.58 3.33
C LEU A 114 5.23 -4.63 4.43
N ASN A 115 4.07 -4.92 5.03
CA ASN A 115 3.52 -4.14 6.14
C ASN A 115 4.33 -4.27 7.43
N ARG A 116 5.01 -5.41 7.67
CA ARG A 116 5.95 -5.57 8.79
C ARG A 116 7.20 -4.70 8.65
N TYR A 117 7.65 -4.43 7.42
CA TYR A 117 8.84 -3.64 7.13
C TYR A 117 8.52 -2.42 6.25
N PRO A 118 7.75 -1.43 6.75
CA PRO A 118 7.24 -0.32 5.94
C PRO A 118 8.34 0.56 5.35
N ASP A 119 9.46 0.72 6.05
CA ASP A 119 10.62 1.49 5.57
C ASP A 119 11.28 0.82 4.36
N ILE A 120 11.33 -0.51 4.37
CA ILE A 120 11.81 -1.31 3.24
C ILE A 120 10.80 -1.22 2.09
N ALA A 121 9.49 -1.33 2.36
CA ALA A 121 8.45 -1.20 1.34
C ALA A 121 8.51 0.17 0.62
N ARG A 122 8.65 1.27 1.37
CA ARG A 122 8.92 2.60 0.80
C ARG A 122 10.20 2.62 -0.02
N GLY A 123 11.27 2.02 0.49
CA GLY A 123 12.55 1.90 -0.21
C GLY A 123 12.43 1.18 -1.55
N LEU A 124 11.68 0.07 -1.60
CA LEU A 124 11.41 -0.68 -2.82
C LEU A 124 10.65 0.17 -3.84
N HIS A 125 9.59 0.87 -3.43
CA HIS A 125 8.87 1.78 -4.32
C HIS A 125 9.77 2.92 -4.83
N ALA A 126 10.54 3.55 -3.93
CA ALA A 126 11.49 4.60 -4.32
C ALA A 126 12.55 4.09 -5.29
N LEU A 127 13.04 2.85 -5.11
CA LEU A 127 13.98 2.23 -6.03
C LEU A 127 13.36 2.00 -7.41
N PHE A 128 12.10 1.57 -7.47
CA PHE A 128 11.35 1.46 -8.72
C PHE A 128 11.29 2.82 -9.45
N VAL A 129 10.87 3.88 -8.75
CA VAL A 129 10.79 5.24 -9.32
C VAL A 129 12.16 5.73 -9.78
N ALA A 130 13.21 5.53 -8.98
CA ALA A 130 14.57 5.95 -9.35
C ALA A 130 15.10 5.22 -10.60
N ARG A 131 14.65 3.99 -10.86
CA ARG A 131 15.13 3.19 -12.01
C ARG A 131 14.30 3.34 -13.26
N LEU A 132 13.00 3.59 -13.13
CA LEU A 132 12.03 3.49 -14.23
C LEU A 132 11.18 4.75 -14.38
N GLY A 133 11.34 5.72 -13.48
CA GLY A 133 10.64 6.99 -13.52
C GLY A 133 11.27 8.01 -14.48
N PRO A 134 10.63 9.19 -14.61
CA PRO A 134 11.06 10.22 -15.57
C PRO A 134 12.51 10.72 -15.37
N ALA A 135 13.05 10.61 -14.16
CA ALA A 135 14.42 11.02 -13.82
C ALA A 135 15.44 9.86 -13.83
N ALA A 136 15.09 8.70 -14.38
CA ALA A 136 15.92 7.50 -14.33
C ALA A 136 17.32 7.68 -14.96
N GLU A 137 17.41 8.42 -16.07
CA GLU A 137 18.66 8.64 -16.79
C GLU A 137 19.56 9.73 -16.19
N THR A 138 19.05 10.51 -15.24
CA THR A 138 19.77 11.62 -14.61
C THR A 138 20.16 11.27 -13.16
N GLU A 139 19.45 11.82 -12.18
CA GLU A 139 19.69 11.63 -10.76
C GLU A 139 19.31 10.21 -10.29
N GLY A 140 18.44 9.53 -11.06
CA GLY A 140 17.94 8.20 -10.78
C GLY A 140 19.04 7.14 -10.64
N VAL A 141 20.12 7.22 -11.43
CA VAL A 141 21.23 6.25 -11.35
C VAL A 141 21.91 6.28 -9.98
N VAL A 142 22.20 7.47 -9.46
CA VAL A 142 22.86 7.63 -8.16
C VAL A 142 21.89 7.29 -7.03
N ALA A 143 20.64 7.78 -7.12
CA ALA A 143 19.59 7.48 -6.15
C ALA A 143 19.34 5.97 -6.04
N ALA A 144 19.22 5.25 -7.16
CA ALA A 144 19.00 3.81 -7.18
C ALA A 144 20.13 3.04 -6.50
N LYS A 145 21.39 3.46 -6.67
CA LYS A 145 22.54 2.83 -5.99
C LYS A 145 22.46 3.01 -4.47
N HIS A 146 22.12 4.21 -4.00
CA HIS A 146 21.98 4.48 -2.56
C HIS A 146 20.77 3.75 -1.95
N LEU A 147 19.62 3.76 -2.63
CA LEU A 147 18.42 3.06 -2.19
C LEU A 147 18.66 1.55 -2.11
N LYS A 148 19.33 0.97 -3.10
CA LYS A 148 19.72 -0.45 -3.09
C LYS A 148 20.61 -0.79 -1.89
N ALA A 149 21.62 0.04 -1.61
CA ALA A 149 22.49 -0.18 -0.45
C ALA A 149 21.68 -0.12 0.85
N LYS A 150 20.86 0.92 1.03
CA LYS A 150 20.01 1.09 2.21
C LYS A 150 19.03 -0.07 2.42
N ILE A 151 18.43 -0.59 1.35
CA ILE A 151 17.53 -1.76 1.42
C ILE A 151 18.31 -3.01 1.85
N LYS A 152 19.53 -3.20 1.34
CA LYS A 152 20.38 -4.33 1.73
C LYS A 152 20.80 -4.26 3.19
N ASP A 153 21.16 -3.08 3.68
CA ASP A 153 21.52 -2.89 5.08
C ASP A 153 20.28 -3.16 5.98
N ALA A 154 19.11 -2.66 5.58
CA ALA A 154 17.86 -2.92 6.31
C ALA A 154 17.44 -4.41 6.30
N LEU A 155 17.83 -5.16 5.28
CA LEU A 155 17.59 -6.61 5.20
C LEU A 155 18.43 -7.41 6.21
N GLU A 156 19.56 -6.89 6.68
CA GLU A 156 20.37 -7.55 7.72
C GLU A 156 19.63 -7.63 9.06
N GLU A 157 18.69 -6.71 9.28
CA GLU A 157 17.87 -6.62 10.49
C GLU A 157 16.54 -7.40 10.38
N VAL A 158 16.32 -8.15 9.31
CA VAL A 158 15.10 -8.96 9.11
C VAL A 158 15.30 -10.36 9.70
N PRO A 159 14.69 -10.69 10.85
CA PRO A 159 14.96 -11.96 11.54
C PRO A 159 14.26 -13.16 10.90
N ASN A 160 13.15 -12.93 10.19
CA ASN A 160 12.37 -13.98 9.57
C ASN A 160 12.88 -14.28 8.15
N ILE A 161 13.29 -15.52 7.91
CA ILE A 161 13.88 -15.94 6.63
C ILE A 161 12.91 -15.87 5.45
N ASP A 162 11.62 -16.11 5.66
CA ASP A 162 10.61 -16.02 4.61
C ASP A 162 10.37 -14.56 4.22
N ASP A 163 10.31 -13.66 5.19
CA ASP A 163 10.20 -12.22 4.97
C ASP A 163 11.41 -11.66 4.21
N ASP A 164 12.63 -12.00 4.66
CA ASP A 164 13.89 -11.64 3.98
C ASP A 164 13.88 -12.15 2.53
N THR A 165 13.48 -13.41 2.32
CA THR A 165 13.40 -14.02 0.99
C THR A 165 12.43 -13.26 0.08
N ILE A 166 11.25 -12.87 0.58
CA ILE A 166 10.27 -12.08 -0.20
C ILE A 166 10.87 -10.73 -0.61
N ILE A 167 11.44 -10.00 0.35
CA ILE A 167 11.99 -8.67 0.09
C ILE A 167 13.17 -8.74 -0.89
N ARG A 168 14.06 -9.73 -0.75
CA ARG A 168 15.17 -9.94 -1.70
C ARG A 168 14.68 -10.23 -3.10
N ARG A 169 13.57 -10.97 -3.25
CA ARG A 169 12.95 -11.23 -4.55
C ARG A 169 12.33 -9.97 -5.14
N TYR A 170 11.66 -9.13 -4.34
CA TYR A 170 11.20 -7.81 -4.78
C TYR A 170 12.36 -6.96 -5.29
N LEU A 171 13.43 -6.85 -4.51
CA LEU A 171 14.63 -6.12 -4.89
C LEU A 171 15.18 -6.64 -6.23
N ASN A 172 15.31 -7.96 -6.37
CA ASN A 172 15.78 -8.58 -7.60
C ASN A 172 14.90 -8.27 -8.82
N LEU A 173 13.57 -8.36 -8.68
CA LEU A 173 12.66 -8.06 -9.78
C LEU A 173 12.70 -6.59 -10.21
N ILE A 174 12.77 -5.67 -9.26
CA ILE A 174 12.89 -4.24 -9.56
C ILE A 174 14.21 -3.97 -10.28
N GLU A 175 15.30 -4.62 -9.85
CA GLU A 175 16.61 -4.52 -10.51
C GLU A 175 16.64 -5.15 -11.91
N ALA A 176 15.88 -6.21 -12.13
CA ALA A 176 15.76 -6.89 -13.41
C ALA A 176 14.76 -6.21 -14.37
N SER A 177 13.97 -5.26 -13.88
CA SER A 177 12.99 -4.53 -14.68
C SER A 177 13.68 -3.56 -15.64
N LEU A 178 13.30 -3.62 -16.92
CA LEU A 178 13.92 -2.83 -18.00
C LEU A 178 13.03 -1.67 -18.49
N ARG A 179 11.71 -1.82 -18.39
CA ARG A 179 10.74 -0.84 -18.89
C ARG A 179 9.48 -0.88 -18.06
N THR A 180 8.77 0.25 -18.02
CA THR A 180 7.44 0.38 -17.44
C THR A 180 6.56 1.26 -18.34
N ASN A 181 5.25 1.11 -18.22
CA ASN A 181 4.23 1.99 -18.81
C ASN A 181 3.42 2.72 -17.73
N HIS A 182 3.96 2.79 -16.51
CA HIS A 182 3.29 3.40 -15.36
C HIS A 182 3.28 4.94 -15.42
N PHE A 183 4.34 5.54 -15.96
CA PHE A 183 4.54 6.99 -16.06
C PHE A 183 4.11 7.54 -17.42
#